data_AF-A0AAD6XKZ0-F1
#
_entry.id   AF-A0AAD6XKZ0-F1
#
_cell.length_a   1.000
_cell.length_b   1.000
_cell.length_c   1.000
_cell.angle_alpha   90.00
_cell.angle_beta   90.00
_cell.angle_gamma   90.00
#
_symmetry.space_group_name_H-M   'P 1'
#
loop_
_entity.id
_entity.type
_entity.pdbx_description
1 polymer ?
#
loop_
_entity_poly.entity_id
_entity_poly.type
_entity_poly.pdbx_seq_one_letter_code
_entity_poly.pdbx_strand_id
1 'polypeptide(L)'
;MEGGPRPVVDVVRSLLALSRGNYQALDPNKVLDNLLELSYAIKRCPFDQFEPITTIEALTPYLAPFGARYADTVVEKTDIDVFQTKFAGASINVLASIVHRFRYTPLWPAIMQRLVVSWASTCMGLRFYARTLLRTGPPAAPLEIDSPAQTFTIMITLLKMYADADALASLVHGTREATDLVIKFWVIEIESAQLSVQLVDMFQGKSLPTTAGLLDFCVFAQRDPESAGSLIISMLDGSLGPERIAYVALEHLSRSTLALSQSTESATLSVVRMNLHILTCLHSKPFHLMLLSQNSVGAVTEALLSLTSVPFDPATTDIIADCIALICKYLRMHIACDGLTSLNYSLESGLLVGLVKAHPWLGAKWSLDPFVELLAVHLPRYLIYLSVLRQVDKSLKAFEQLDLRYMLSSVQTFWKAFEKDANVHIALATEAELASATCSNCNKAPTFRCSSCLEALYCSKACQIAVWNTHITTCNAHTTAFLNGVTPDLPDSDIQFALRVARHDFEQHKAQICAKWRASGTLPLRAGIDYSVFPHTTRVGIDVPPAVSAQGASNAAIYAVFPQGTAEAEYYMCDLGLTREAGVSDEEAIAMVVQMISAQPVPAFCRVK
;
A
#
# COMPACT_ATOMS: atom_id res chain seq x y z
N MET A 1 -10.43 -33.76 38.67
CA MET A 1 -11.06 -32.75 39.55
C MET A 1 -12.47 -33.22 39.87
N GLU A 2 -12.69 -33.84 41.03
CA GLU A 2 -14.01 -34.34 41.48
C GLU A 2 -14.73 -33.36 42.44
N GLY A 3 -14.14 -32.20 42.74
CA GLY A 3 -14.83 -31.10 43.41
C GLY A 3 -15.62 -30.26 42.41
N GLY A 4 -16.89 -29.98 42.70
CA GLY A 4 -17.67 -29.00 41.92
C GLY A 4 -16.95 -27.64 41.84
N PRO A 5 -17.19 -26.83 40.80
CA PRO A 5 -16.52 -25.54 40.62
C PRO A 5 -16.72 -24.68 41.87
N ARG A 6 -15.64 -24.10 42.41
CA ARG A 6 -15.77 -23.16 43.52
C ARG A 6 -16.64 -21.98 43.09
N PRO A 7 -17.48 -21.42 43.98
CA PRO A 7 -18.22 -20.22 43.67
C PRO A 7 -17.25 -19.14 43.17
N VAL A 8 -17.54 -18.54 42.01
CA VAL A 8 -16.65 -17.54 41.39
C VAL A 8 -16.33 -16.39 42.34
N VAL A 9 -17.29 -16.04 43.19
CA VAL A 9 -17.16 -15.03 44.23
C VAL A 9 -16.03 -15.36 45.22
N ASP A 10 -15.80 -16.64 45.57
CA ASP A 10 -14.74 -17.03 46.49
C ASP A 10 -13.35 -16.94 45.84
N VAL A 11 -13.28 -17.22 44.53
CA VAL A 11 -12.05 -17.05 43.74
C VAL A 11 -11.70 -15.55 43.63
N VAL A 12 -12.68 -14.69 43.34
CA VAL A 12 -12.49 -13.23 43.26
C VAL A 12 -12.14 -12.64 44.63
N ARG A 13 -12.82 -13.04 45.70
CA ARG A 13 -12.47 -12.64 47.08
C ARG A 13 -11.06 -13.05 47.44
N SER A 14 -10.63 -14.26 47.04
CA SER A 14 -9.26 -14.69 47.21
C SER A 14 -8.32 -13.72 46.49
N LEU A 15 -8.52 -13.44 45.19
CA LEU A 15 -7.70 -12.48 44.42
C LEU A 15 -7.68 -11.05 45.01
N LEU A 16 -8.78 -10.58 45.60
CA LEU A 16 -8.84 -9.29 46.29
C LEU A 16 -8.10 -9.29 47.64
N ALA A 17 -8.23 -10.36 48.41
CA ALA A 17 -7.48 -10.50 49.65
C ALA A 17 -5.97 -10.52 49.37
N LEU A 18 -5.58 -11.17 48.26
CA LEU A 18 -4.22 -11.19 47.75
C LEU A 18 -3.74 -9.77 47.38
N SER A 19 -4.61 -8.94 46.79
CA SER A 19 -4.18 -7.63 46.27
C SER A 19 -3.89 -6.60 47.39
N ARG A 20 -4.49 -6.81 48.56
CA ARG A 20 -4.47 -5.89 49.71
C ARG A 20 -3.30 -6.08 50.69
N GLY A 21 -2.28 -6.86 50.35
CA GLY A 21 -0.96 -6.70 50.99
C GLY A 21 -0.39 -7.86 51.81
N ASN A 22 -0.65 -9.12 51.44
CA ASN A 22 0.01 -10.28 52.10
C ASN A 22 0.81 -11.15 51.11
N TYR A 23 1.53 -10.51 50.20
CA TYR A 23 2.21 -11.15 49.06
C TYR A 23 3.31 -12.16 49.44
N GLN A 24 3.93 -12.00 50.62
CA GLN A 24 5.05 -12.85 51.05
C GLN A 24 4.64 -14.25 51.51
N ALA A 25 3.35 -14.49 51.77
CA ALA A 25 2.85 -15.75 52.33
C ALA A 25 2.20 -16.68 51.29
N LEU A 26 2.34 -16.37 50.00
CA LEU A 26 1.50 -16.95 48.96
C LEU A 26 2.25 -17.86 48.01
N ASP A 27 1.68 -19.04 47.80
CA ASP A 27 2.07 -19.96 46.75
C ASP A 27 1.67 -19.38 45.38
N PRO A 28 2.65 -18.99 44.54
CA PRO A 28 2.41 -18.41 43.23
C PRO A 28 1.57 -19.34 42.33
N ASN A 29 1.76 -20.66 42.44
CA ASN A 29 1.02 -21.65 41.65
C ASN A 29 -0.46 -21.65 42.00
N LYS A 30 -0.80 -21.52 43.29
CA LYS A 30 -2.19 -21.44 43.73
C LYS A 30 -2.92 -20.22 43.16
N VAL A 31 -2.23 -19.10 42.99
CA VAL A 31 -2.84 -17.91 42.38
C VAL A 31 -3.05 -18.11 40.88
N LEU A 32 -2.09 -18.74 40.20
CA LEU A 32 -2.24 -19.10 38.78
C LEU A 32 -3.41 -20.06 38.57
N ASP A 33 -3.53 -21.11 39.38
CA ASP A 33 -4.63 -22.07 39.33
C ASP A 33 -5.99 -21.37 39.53
N ASN A 34 -6.06 -20.44 40.48
CA ASN A 34 -7.27 -19.64 40.70
C ASN A 34 -7.63 -18.77 39.49
N LEU A 35 -6.65 -18.19 38.78
CA LEU A 35 -6.91 -17.40 37.57
C LEU A 35 -7.39 -18.27 36.39
N LEU A 36 -6.82 -19.47 36.24
CA LEU A 36 -7.26 -20.44 35.23
C LEU A 36 -8.68 -20.94 35.53
N GLU A 37 -8.96 -21.29 36.80
CA GLU A 37 -10.30 -21.65 37.28
C GLU A 37 -11.29 -20.51 37.01
N LEU A 38 -10.89 -19.26 37.29
CA LEU A 38 -11.70 -18.07 37.04
C LEU A 38 -12.01 -17.87 35.56
N SER A 39 -11.02 -17.98 34.66
CA SER A 39 -11.24 -17.86 33.21
C SER A 39 -12.26 -18.88 32.70
N TYR A 40 -12.16 -20.12 33.18
CA TYR A 40 -13.11 -21.18 32.84
C TYR A 40 -14.50 -20.91 33.44
N ALA A 41 -14.57 -20.49 34.70
CA ALA A 41 -15.81 -20.22 35.38
C ALA A 41 -16.56 -19.03 34.76
N ILE A 42 -15.86 -17.98 34.31
CA ILE A 42 -16.47 -16.85 33.58
C ILE A 42 -17.19 -17.32 32.31
N LYS A 43 -16.74 -18.38 31.66
CA LYS A 43 -17.41 -18.90 30.46
C LYS A 43 -18.69 -19.70 30.77
N ARG A 44 -18.88 -20.14 32.02
CA ARG A 44 -19.97 -21.06 32.41
C ARG A 44 -20.93 -20.53 33.48
N CYS A 45 -20.50 -19.56 34.29
CA CYS A 45 -21.29 -18.99 35.38
C CYS A 45 -22.55 -18.29 34.84
N PRO A 46 -23.70 -18.26 35.53
CA PRO A 46 -24.80 -17.34 35.19
C PRO A 46 -24.41 -15.86 35.28
N PHE A 47 -25.09 -14.97 34.54
CA PHE A 47 -24.74 -13.53 34.49
C PHE A 47 -24.92 -12.81 35.83
N ASP A 48 -25.92 -13.22 36.61
CA ASP A 48 -26.29 -12.68 37.93
C ASP A 48 -25.36 -13.12 39.06
N GLN A 49 -24.55 -14.15 38.83
CA GLN A 49 -23.63 -14.72 39.82
C GLN A 49 -22.17 -14.26 39.64
N PHE A 50 -21.91 -13.40 38.66
CA PHE A 50 -20.58 -12.89 38.37
C PHE A 50 -20.49 -11.37 38.58
N GLU A 51 -19.47 -10.93 39.30
CA GLU A 51 -19.18 -9.52 39.53
C GLU A 51 -18.00 -9.06 38.64
N PRO A 52 -18.27 -8.61 37.38
CA PRO A 52 -17.20 -8.28 36.44
C PRO A 52 -16.37 -7.07 36.89
N ILE A 53 -17.01 -6.07 37.52
CA ILE A 53 -16.36 -4.84 38.00
C ILE A 53 -15.35 -5.18 39.11
N THR A 54 -15.81 -5.88 40.15
CA THR A 54 -14.99 -6.35 41.27
C THR A 54 -13.81 -7.19 40.77
N THR A 55 -14.05 -8.03 39.76
CA THR A 55 -13.01 -8.87 39.15
C THR A 55 -11.96 -8.04 38.41
N ILE A 56 -12.36 -7.04 37.61
CA ILE A 56 -11.42 -6.15 36.91
C ILE A 56 -10.58 -5.35 37.92
N GLU A 57 -11.20 -4.81 38.96
CA GLU A 57 -10.50 -4.11 40.04
C GLU A 57 -9.51 -5.04 40.76
N ALA A 58 -9.90 -6.29 40.99
CA ALA A 58 -9.03 -7.30 41.57
C ALA A 58 -7.83 -7.58 40.67
N LEU A 59 -8.00 -7.68 39.35
CA LEU A 59 -6.92 -7.99 38.40
C LEU A 59 -5.99 -6.81 38.11
N THR A 60 -6.47 -5.58 38.20
CA THR A 60 -5.72 -4.37 37.78
C THR A 60 -4.32 -4.27 38.41
N PRO A 61 -4.13 -4.45 39.74
CA PRO A 61 -2.81 -4.42 40.37
C PRO A 61 -1.83 -5.47 39.83
N TYR A 62 -2.34 -6.55 39.25
CA TYR A 62 -1.54 -7.68 38.77
C TYR A 62 -1.17 -7.61 37.29
N LEU A 63 -1.87 -6.78 36.51
CA LEU A 63 -1.56 -6.56 35.09
C LEU A 63 -0.33 -5.65 34.92
N ALA A 64 -0.08 -4.77 35.89
CA ALA A 64 1.20 -4.06 35.96
C ALA A 64 2.30 -5.03 36.41
N PRO A 65 3.49 -5.03 35.77
CA PRO A 65 4.54 -5.96 36.11
C PRO A 65 4.90 -5.87 37.59
N PHE A 66 4.78 -7.02 38.27
CA PHE A 66 5.27 -7.28 39.62
C PHE A 66 6.76 -6.93 39.82
N GLY A 67 7.51 -6.78 38.73
CA GLY A 67 8.95 -6.54 38.72
C GLY A 67 9.41 -5.35 39.57
N ALA A 68 8.63 -4.29 39.72
CA ALA A 68 9.02 -3.18 40.59
C ALA A 68 8.98 -3.52 42.10
N ARG A 69 8.24 -4.57 42.51
CA ARG A 69 8.06 -4.95 43.92
C ARG A 69 8.79 -6.23 44.33
N TYR A 70 9.19 -7.09 43.37
CA TYR A 70 9.86 -8.38 43.62
C TYR A 70 11.33 -8.42 43.18
N ALA A 71 11.85 -7.37 42.55
CA ALA A 71 13.27 -7.30 42.15
C ALA A 71 14.25 -7.41 43.34
N ASP A 72 13.78 -7.16 44.57
CA ASP A 72 14.60 -7.19 45.78
C ASP A 72 14.61 -8.55 46.51
N THR A 73 13.83 -9.53 46.05
CA THR A 73 13.75 -10.87 46.68
C THR A 73 14.51 -11.93 45.89
N VAL A 74 15.38 -12.67 46.60
CA VAL A 74 16.40 -13.62 46.12
C VAL A 74 15.80 -14.89 45.51
N VAL A 75 15.17 -14.78 44.33
CA VAL A 75 14.82 -15.92 43.47
C VAL A 75 15.59 -15.77 42.17
N GLU A 76 16.11 -16.87 41.62
CA GLU A 76 16.83 -16.85 40.34
C GLU A 76 15.97 -16.18 39.25
N LYS A 77 16.57 -15.25 38.51
CA LYS A 77 15.90 -14.35 37.56
C LYS A 77 15.03 -15.08 36.52
N THR A 78 15.35 -16.34 36.21
CA THR A 78 14.65 -17.20 35.25
C THR A 78 13.29 -17.67 35.74
N ASP A 79 13.14 -18.03 37.02
CA ASP A 79 11.88 -18.56 37.55
C ASP A 79 10.84 -17.43 37.75
N ILE A 80 11.32 -16.23 38.10
CA ILE A 80 10.50 -15.02 38.21
C ILE A 80 9.89 -14.66 36.84
N ASP A 81 10.69 -14.68 35.77
CA ASP A 81 10.24 -14.34 34.42
C ASP A 81 9.14 -15.32 33.93
N VAL A 82 9.35 -16.63 34.11
CA VAL A 82 8.36 -17.66 33.72
C VAL A 82 7.05 -17.51 34.51
N PHE A 83 7.15 -17.30 35.82
CA PHE A 83 5.97 -17.12 36.66
C PHE A 83 5.17 -15.87 36.28
N GLN A 84 5.85 -14.71 36.16
CA GLN A 84 5.22 -13.45 35.77
C GLN A 84 4.52 -13.58 34.40
N THR A 85 5.10 -14.33 33.48
CA THR A 85 4.52 -14.56 32.16
C THR A 85 3.24 -15.35 32.23
N LYS A 86 3.24 -16.48 32.93
CA LYS A 86 2.03 -17.31 33.11
C LYS A 86 0.93 -16.52 33.82
N PHE A 87 1.32 -15.72 34.81
CA PHE A 87 0.40 -14.86 35.54
C PHE A 87 -0.25 -13.78 34.65
N ALA A 88 0.57 -13.06 33.87
CA ALA A 88 0.10 -12.05 32.94
C ALA A 88 -0.83 -12.67 31.90
N GLY A 89 -0.46 -13.82 31.33
CA GLY A 89 -1.27 -14.56 30.38
C GLY A 89 -2.63 -14.96 30.94
N ALA A 90 -2.66 -15.55 32.14
CA ALA A 90 -3.91 -15.92 32.81
C ALA A 90 -4.80 -14.70 33.09
N SER A 91 -4.21 -13.58 33.55
CA SER A 91 -4.93 -12.33 33.81
C SER A 91 -5.54 -11.73 32.54
N ILE A 92 -4.79 -11.70 31.44
CA ILE A 92 -5.26 -11.23 30.13
C ILE A 92 -6.38 -12.13 29.60
N ASN A 93 -6.27 -13.45 29.77
CA ASN A 93 -7.31 -14.39 29.36
C ASN A 93 -8.61 -14.21 30.16
N VAL A 94 -8.51 -13.94 31.46
CA VAL A 94 -9.66 -13.57 32.29
C VAL A 94 -10.29 -12.28 31.78
N LEU A 95 -9.51 -11.22 31.51
CA LEU A 95 -10.03 -9.98 30.94
C LEU A 95 -10.74 -10.20 29.60
N ALA A 96 -10.11 -10.94 28.68
CA ALA A 96 -10.72 -11.25 27.38
C ALA A 96 -12.05 -11.99 27.55
N SER A 97 -12.12 -12.91 28.51
CA SER A 97 -13.36 -13.65 28.83
C SER A 97 -14.45 -12.72 29.38
N ILE A 98 -14.11 -11.76 30.24
CA ILE A 98 -15.06 -10.75 30.75
C ILE A 98 -15.58 -9.88 29.61
N VAL A 99 -14.68 -9.33 28.80
CA VAL A 99 -15.06 -8.42 27.71
C VAL A 99 -15.96 -9.13 26.69
N HIS A 100 -15.55 -10.30 26.23
CA HIS A 100 -16.33 -11.08 25.26
C HIS A 100 -17.74 -11.39 25.77
N ARG A 101 -17.86 -11.74 27.05
CA ARG A 101 -19.13 -12.15 27.65
C ARG A 101 -20.07 -10.98 27.93
N PHE A 102 -19.55 -9.85 28.42
CA PHE A 102 -20.38 -8.76 28.93
C PHE A 102 -20.62 -7.61 27.93
N ARG A 103 -19.98 -7.61 26.76
CA ARG A 103 -20.09 -6.53 25.76
C ARG A 103 -21.50 -6.22 25.24
N TYR A 104 -22.44 -7.15 25.36
CA TYR A 104 -23.84 -6.96 24.95
C TYR A 104 -24.81 -6.90 26.13
N THR A 105 -24.29 -6.65 27.35
CA THR A 105 -25.10 -6.60 28.58
C THR A 105 -25.30 -5.15 29.05
N PRO A 106 -26.34 -4.87 29.85
CA PRO A 106 -26.53 -3.55 30.47
C PRO A 106 -25.37 -3.11 31.38
N LEU A 107 -24.52 -4.04 31.82
CA LEU A 107 -23.34 -3.75 32.65
C LEU A 107 -22.15 -3.21 31.83
N TRP A 108 -22.21 -3.28 30.50
CA TRP A 108 -21.09 -2.91 29.62
C TRP A 108 -20.55 -1.49 29.86
N PRO A 109 -21.38 -0.43 30.03
CA PRO A 109 -20.86 0.92 30.28
C PRO A 109 -20.01 1.02 31.56
N ALA A 110 -20.42 0.34 32.63
CA ALA A 110 -19.68 0.33 33.90
C ALA A 110 -18.39 -0.48 33.78
N ILE A 111 -18.43 -1.61 33.07
CA ILE A 111 -17.24 -2.41 32.76
C ILE A 111 -16.24 -1.59 31.92
N MET A 112 -16.73 -0.92 30.88
CA MET A 112 -15.94 -0.03 30.02
C MET A 112 -15.21 1.05 30.81
N GLN A 113 -15.91 1.73 31.72
CA GLN A 113 -15.30 2.75 32.58
C GLN A 113 -14.14 2.17 33.40
N ARG A 114 -14.26 0.93 33.89
CA ARG A 114 -13.17 0.27 34.61
C ARG A 114 -12.02 -0.15 33.70
N LEU A 115 -12.32 -0.66 32.51
CA LEU A 115 -11.29 -1.00 31.52
C LEU A 115 -10.47 0.22 31.13
N VAL A 116 -11.10 1.39 30.95
CA VAL A 116 -10.45 2.69 30.72
C VAL A 116 -9.48 3.03 31.86
N VAL A 117 -9.94 2.96 33.11
CA VAL A 117 -9.11 3.26 34.29
C VAL A 117 -7.94 2.28 34.42
N SER A 118 -8.14 1.01 34.08
CA SER A 118 -7.12 -0.04 34.16
C SER A 118 -6.15 -0.07 32.97
N TRP A 119 -6.39 0.72 31.91
CA TRP A 119 -5.72 0.57 30.62
C TRP A 119 -4.20 0.58 30.70
N ALA A 120 -3.60 1.50 31.46
CA ALA A 120 -2.15 1.56 31.62
C ALA A 120 -1.57 0.23 32.15
N SER A 121 -2.27 -0.39 33.12
CA SER A 121 -1.87 -1.70 33.67
C SER A 121 -2.08 -2.80 32.65
N THR A 122 -3.23 -2.82 31.97
CA THR A 122 -3.53 -3.79 30.90
C THR A 122 -2.50 -3.73 29.77
N CYS A 123 -2.13 -2.54 29.32
CA CYS A 123 -1.14 -2.32 28.27
C CYS A 123 0.25 -2.83 28.68
N MET A 124 0.68 -2.55 29.92
CA MET A 124 1.93 -3.10 30.45
C MET A 124 1.89 -4.63 30.53
N GLY A 125 0.78 -5.21 30.99
CA GLY A 125 0.60 -6.66 31.05
C GLY A 125 0.64 -7.30 29.67
N LEU A 126 -0.03 -6.70 28.68
CA LEU A 126 0.03 -7.12 27.28
C LEU A 126 1.47 -7.09 26.76
N ARG A 127 2.19 -5.97 26.95
CA ARG A 127 3.59 -5.85 26.52
C ARG A 127 4.49 -6.89 27.18
N PHE A 128 4.30 -7.15 28.47
CA PHE A 128 5.05 -8.16 29.20
C PHE A 128 4.78 -9.56 28.63
N TYR A 129 3.52 -9.91 28.44
CA TYR A 129 3.13 -11.21 27.89
C TYR A 129 3.64 -11.40 26.46
N ALA A 130 3.60 -10.36 25.64
CA ALA A 130 4.14 -10.35 24.28
C ALA A 130 5.63 -10.67 24.21
N ARG A 131 6.43 -10.20 25.17
CA ARG A 131 7.87 -10.49 25.21
C ARG A 131 8.16 -11.97 25.29
N THR A 132 7.26 -12.75 25.90
CA THR A 132 7.41 -14.21 25.95
C THR A 132 7.24 -14.78 24.55
N LEU A 133 6.14 -14.43 23.87
CA LEU A 133 5.88 -14.85 22.48
C LEU A 133 7.07 -14.51 21.57
N LEU A 134 7.65 -13.32 21.75
CA LEU A 134 8.79 -12.83 20.96
C LEU A 134 10.14 -13.50 21.32
N ARG A 135 10.33 -13.97 22.56
CA ARG A 135 11.61 -14.56 23.02
C ARG A 135 11.71 -16.04 22.79
N THR A 136 10.62 -16.80 23.01
CA THR A 136 10.70 -18.26 23.07
C THR A 136 10.79 -18.92 21.69
N GLY A 137 10.59 -18.16 20.60
CA GLY A 137 10.32 -18.75 19.30
C GLY A 137 9.09 -19.67 19.36
N PRO A 138 8.75 -20.36 18.25
CA PRO A 138 7.78 -21.44 18.29
C PRO A 138 8.27 -22.58 19.22
N PRO A 139 7.47 -23.04 20.20
CA PRO A 139 7.86 -24.11 21.10
C PRO A 139 7.94 -25.44 20.35
N ALA A 140 8.86 -26.30 20.79
CA ALA A 140 9.05 -27.64 20.24
C ALA A 140 7.93 -28.64 20.61
N ALA A 141 6.96 -28.28 21.46
CA ALA A 141 5.93 -29.20 21.94
C ALA A 141 4.49 -28.64 21.81
N PRO A 142 3.47 -29.45 21.41
CA PRO A 142 2.26 -28.90 20.78
C PRO A 142 1.04 -28.63 21.69
N LEU A 143 1.05 -28.88 23.01
CA LEU A 143 -0.23 -29.03 23.74
C LEU A 143 -0.30 -28.48 25.18
N GLU A 144 0.64 -27.63 25.62
CA GLU A 144 0.46 -26.93 26.89
C GLU A 144 -0.41 -25.68 26.72
N ILE A 145 -1.13 -25.29 27.78
CA ILE A 145 -2.12 -24.19 27.89
C ILE A 145 -1.53 -22.79 27.56
N ASP A 146 -0.29 -22.75 27.07
CA ASP A 146 0.52 -21.59 26.71
C ASP A 146 1.05 -21.68 25.26
N SER A 147 0.29 -22.27 24.31
CA SER A 147 0.72 -22.27 22.90
C SER A 147 0.81 -20.83 22.36
N PRO A 148 1.83 -20.48 21.56
CA PRO A 148 1.96 -19.14 20.98
C PRO A 148 0.73 -18.71 20.19
N ALA A 149 0.06 -19.64 19.50
CA ALA A 149 -1.19 -19.35 18.79
C ALA A 149 -2.32 -18.92 19.72
N GLN A 150 -2.47 -19.60 20.85
CA GLN A 150 -3.45 -19.22 21.86
C GLN A 150 -3.11 -17.86 22.48
N THR A 151 -1.85 -17.64 22.86
CA THR A 151 -1.37 -16.34 23.38
C THR A 151 -1.65 -15.21 22.40
N PHE A 152 -1.19 -15.36 21.15
CA PHE A 152 -1.41 -14.41 20.06
C PHE A 152 -2.90 -14.13 19.88
N THR A 153 -3.73 -15.16 19.79
CA THR A 153 -5.18 -15.03 19.61
C THR A 153 -5.84 -14.29 20.76
N ILE A 154 -5.51 -14.62 22.01
CA ILE A 154 -6.07 -13.95 23.20
C ILE A 154 -5.72 -12.46 23.16
N MET A 155 -4.47 -12.13 22.84
CA MET A 155 -3.99 -10.75 22.82
C MET A 155 -4.63 -9.93 21.70
N ILE A 156 -4.69 -10.46 20.48
CA ILE A 156 -5.34 -9.81 19.34
C ILE A 156 -6.84 -9.67 19.57
N THR A 157 -7.49 -10.70 20.11
CA THR A 157 -8.91 -10.61 20.46
C THR A 157 -9.15 -9.52 21.50
N LEU A 158 -8.32 -9.45 22.56
CA LEU A 158 -8.45 -8.40 23.57
C LEU A 158 -8.25 -7.02 22.97
N LEU A 159 -7.16 -6.80 22.23
CA LEU A 159 -6.88 -5.52 21.57
C LEU A 159 -8.02 -5.14 20.61
N LYS A 160 -8.56 -6.09 19.84
CA LYS A 160 -9.67 -5.84 18.92
C LYS A 160 -10.93 -5.41 19.65
N MET A 161 -11.25 -6.07 20.76
CA MET A 161 -12.39 -5.68 21.59
C MET A 161 -12.21 -4.28 22.21
N TYR A 162 -10.97 -3.87 22.52
CA TYR A 162 -10.68 -2.51 22.94
C TYR A 162 -10.82 -1.50 21.79
N ALA A 163 -10.35 -1.86 20.59
CA ALA A 163 -10.46 -1.01 19.40
C ALA A 163 -11.91 -0.83 18.92
N ASP A 164 -12.78 -1.82 19.13
CA ASP A 164 -14.19 -1.78 18.72
C ASP A 164 -15.09 -0.94 19.62
N ALA A 165 -14.57 -0.49 20.76
CA ALA A 165 -15.35 0.30 21.72
C ALA A 165 -14.81 1.74 21.76
N ASP A 166 -15.54 2.69 21.19
CA ASP A 166 -15.12 4.09 20.94
C ASP A 166 -14.25 4.72 22.05
N ALA A 167 -14.67 4.59 23.32
CA ALA A 167 -13.93 5.14 24.45
C ALA A 167 -12.55 4.49 24.66
N LEU A 168 -12.44 3.17 24.47
CA LEU A 168 -11.19 2.42 24.57
C LEU A 168 -10.34 2.53 23.30
N ALA A 169 -10.97 2.73 22.15
CA ALA A 169 -10.32 2.86 20.86
C ALA A 169 -9.31 4.03 20.87
N SER A 170 -9.70 5.17 21.48
CA SER A 170 -8.82 6.32 21.68
C SER A 170 -7.60 6.01 22.56
N LEU A 171 -7.74 5.10 23.53
CA LEU A 171 -6.65 4.68 24.40
C LEU A 171 -5.66 3.77 23.68
N VAL A 172 -6.15 2.78 22.92
CA VAL A 172 -5.30 1.90 22.10
C VAL A 172 -4.46 2.73 21.14
N HIS A 173 -5.12 3.64 20.41
CA HIS A 173 -4.45 4.51 19.45
C HIS A 173 -3.50 5.52 20.10
N GLY A 174 -3.92 6.14 21.21
CA GLY A 174 -3.13 7.15 21.92
C GLY A 174 -1.93 6.60 22.71
N THR A 175 -1.81 5.27 22.83
CA THR A 175 -0.73 4.63 23.60
C THR A 175 0.30 4.02 22.66
N ARG A 176 1.48 4.64 22.59
CA ARG A 176 2.57 4.21 21.69
C ARG A 176 2.93 2.73 21.84
N GLU A 177 2.96 2.23 23.07
CA GLU A 177 3.30 0.83 23.39
C GLU A 177 2.27 -0.17 22.84
N ALA A 178 0.99 0.22 22.77
CA ALA A 178 -0.04 -0.64 22.21
C ALA A 178 0.10 -0.73 20.68
N THR A 179 0.37 0.39 20.01
CA THR A 179 0.61 0.41 18.56
C THR A 179 1.90 -0.33 18.19
N ASP A 180 2.99 -0.17 18.94
CA ASP A 180 4.23 -0.97 18.79
C ASP A 180 3.92 -2.47 18.88
N LEU A 181 3.10 -2.86 19.85
CA LEU A 181 2.69 -4.24 20.03
C LEU A 181 1.85 -4.77 18.86
N VAL A 182 0.90 -3.98 18.35
CA VAL A 182 0.10 -4.33 17.16
C VAL A 182 0.98 -4.54 15.94
N ILE A 183 1.96 -3.66 15.69
CA ILE A 183 2.92 -3.81 14.58
C ILE A 183 3.73 -5.09 14.74
N LYS A 184 4.24 -5.38 15.95
CA LYS A 184 5.01 -6.60 16.23
C LYS A 184 4.18 -7.86 15.98
N PHE A 185 2.91 -7.89 16.37
CA PHE A 185 2.04 -9.02 16.06
C PHE A 185 1.72 -9.15 14.58
N TRP A 186 1.52 -8.03 13.89
CA TRP A 186 1.31 -8.03 12.45
C TRP A 186 2.52 -8.60 11.68
N VAL A 187 3.75 -8.32 12.13
CA VAL A 187 4.98 -8.94 11.61
C VAL A 187 5.05 -10.44 11.92
N ILE A 188 4.81 -10.83 13.18
CA ILE A 188 4.85 -12.24 13.61
C ILE A 188 3.85 -13.11 12.84
N GLU A 189 2.67 -12.57 12.51
CA GLU A 189 1.63 -13.28 11.77
C GLU A 189 2.12 -13.80 10.41
N ILE A 190 3.04 -13.07 9.77
CA ILE A 190 3.65 -13.47 8.50
C ILE A 190 4.82 -14.44 8.68
N GLU A 191 5.72 -14.10 9.61
CA GLU A 191 7.01 -14.78 9.73
C GLU A 191 6.91 -16.13 10.44
N SER A 192 5.92 -16.31 11.31
CA SER A 192 5.71 -17.56 12.01
C SER A 192 4.81 -18.48 11.19
N ALA A 193 5.42 -19.25 10.28
CA ALA A 193 4.72 -20.26 9.47
C ALA A 193 3.89 -21.23 10.34
N GLN A 194 4.41 -21.61 11.51
CA GLN A 194 3.71 -22.47 12.45
C GLN A 194 2.49 -21.79 13.08
N LEU A 195 2.61 -20.50 13.42
CA LEU A 195 1.47 -19.72 13.91
C LEU A 195 0.37 -19.66 12.86
N SER A 196 0.71 -19.39 11.60
CA SER A 196 -0.27 -19.35 10.50
C SER A 196 -1.06 -20.67 10.39
N VAL A 197 -0.37 -21.82 10.43
CA VAL A 197 -1.03 -23.14 10.39
C VAL A 197 -1.94 -23.36 11.61
N GLN A 198 -1.43 -23.09 12.82
CA GLN A 198 -2.20 -23.26 14.05
C GLN A 198 -3.43 -22.35 14.12
N LEU A 199 -3.33 -21.12 13.61
CA LEU A 199 -4.46 -20.20 13.56
C LEU A 199 -5.54 -20.69 12.59
N VAL A 200 -5.17 -21.22 11.42
CA VAL A 200 -6.12 -21.81 10.46
C VAL A 200 -6.86 -23.00 11.08
N ASP A 201 -6.13 -23.91 11.74
CA ASP A 201 -6.71 -25.09 12.39
C ASP A 201 -7.65 -24.70 13.55
N MET A 202 -7.22 -23.76 14.39
CA MET A 202 -7.96 -23.35 15.60
C MET A 202 -9.29 -22.66 15.26
N PHE A 203 -9.39 -22.00 14.11
CA PHE A 203 -10.58 -21.29 13.70
C PHE A 203 -11.43 -22.02 12.66
N GLN A 204 -11.03 -23.23 12.24
CA GLN A 204 -11.78 -24.06 11.29
C GLN A 204 -12.16 -23.30 10.00
N GLY A 205 -11.24 -22.46 9.51
CA GLY A 205 -11.47 -21.62 8.32
C GLY A 205 -12.33 -20.37 8.53
N LYS A 206 -12.79 -20.06 9.75
CA LYS A 206 -13.44 -18.77 10.04
C LYS A 206 -12.42 -17.64 10.04
N SER A 207 -12.87 -16.43 9.69
CA SER A 207 -12.02 -15.25 9.71
C SER A 207 -11.45 -14.98 11.10
N LEU A 208 -10.13 -14.97 11.18
CA LEU A 208 -9.39 -14.56 12.36
C LEU A 208 -9.66 -13.08 12.64
N PRO A 209 -9.73 -12.63 13.91
CA PRO A 209 -9.46 -11.23 14.19
C PRO A 209 -8.04 -10.94 13.69
N THR A 210 -7.92 -10.19 12.60
CA THR A 210 -6.64 -9.97 11.94
C THR A 210 -5.89 -8.84 12.63
N THR A 211 -4.57 -9.00 12.76
CA THR A 211 -3.71 -7.88 13.16
C THR A 211 -3.82 -6.73 12.17
N ALA A 212 -4.11 -7.03 10.89
CA ALA A 212 -4.41 -6.04 9.86
C ALA A 212 -5.58 -5.13 10.27
N GLY A 213 -6.68 -5.64 10.81
CA GLY A 213 -7.79 -4.79 11.25
C GLY A 213 -7.44 -3.90 12.45
N LEU A 214 -6.55 -4.35 13.32
CA LEU A 214 -6.03 -3.53 14.42
C LEU A 214 -5.07 -2.45 13.93
N LEU A 215 -4.16 -2.81 13.02
CA LEU A 215 -3.19 -1.88 12.46
C LEU A 215 -3.90 -0.85 11.58
N ASP A 216 -4.85 -1.28 10.76
CA ASP A 216 -5.74 -0.43 9.96
C ASP A 216 -6.44 0.60 10.85
N PHE A 217 -6.97 0.17 12.00
CA PHE A 217 -7.56 1.09 12.98
C PHE A 217 -6.54 2.10 13.52
N CYS A 218 -5.35 1.64 13.93
CA CYS A 218 -4.28 2.51 14.42
C CYS A 218 -3.81 3.53 13.37
N VAL A 219 -3.78 3.13 12.10
CA VAL A 219 -3.41 3.94 10.95
C VAL A 219 -4.53 4.89 10.55
N PHE A 220 -5.79 4.44 10.49
CA PHE A 220 -6.94 5.27 10.10
C PHE A 220 -7.21 6.41 11.07
N ALA A 221 -6.94 6.21 12.36
CA ALA A 221 -7.04 7.27 13.34
C ALA A 221 -6.06 8.43 13.06
N GLN A 222 -5.01 8.19 12.26
CA GLN A 222 -4.22 9.27 11.65
C GLN A 222 -5.03 9.86 10.48
N ARG A 223 -5.47 11.11 10.65
CA ARG A 223 -6.23 11.84 9.60
C ARG A 223 -5.42 12.07 8.32
N ASP A 224 -4.10 11.93 8.40
CA ASP A 224 -3.16 12.15 7.32
C ASP A 224 -2.34 10.86 7.04
N PRO A 225 -2.37 10.30 5.81
CA PRO A 225 -1.55 9.16 5.44
C PRO A 225 -0.04 9.37 5.66
N GLU A 226 0.47 10.60 5.53
CA GLU A 226 1.90 10.89 5.73
C GLU A 226 2.31 10.75 7.20
N SER A 227 1.40 11.09 8.13
CA SER A 227 1.66 10.94 9.56
C SER A 227 1.63 9.47 9.99
N ALA A 228 0.86 8.61 9.31
CA ALA A 228 0.82 7.18 9.57
C ALA A 228 2.16 6.49 9.29
N GLY A 229 2.79 6.76 8.14
CA GLY A 229 4.13 6.22 7.84
C GLY A 229 5.17 6.69 8.85
N SER A 230 5.15 7.99 9.17
CA SER A 230 6.01 8.59 10.20
C SER A 230 5.83 7.94 11.58
N LEU A 231 4.58 7.63 11.95
CA LEU A 231 4.26 6.93 13.19
C LEU A 231 4.90 5.54 13.21
N ILE A 232 4.70 4.75 12.15
CA ILE A 232 5.26 3.41 12.05
C ILE A 232 6.77 3.47 12.15
N ILE A 233 7.44 4.36 11.40
CA ILE A 233 8.91 4.56 11.47
C ILE A 233 9.37 4.88 12.89
N SER A 234 8.67 5.80 13.57
CA SER A 234 9.02 6.19 14.94
C SER A 234 8.88 5.04 15.95
N MET A 235 8.10 4.02 15.62
CA MET A 235 7.88 2.83 16.45
C MET A 235 8.85 1.70 16.15
N LEU A 236 9.52 1.72 14.99
CA LEU A 236 10.59 0.78 14.68
C LEU A 236 11.76 1.06 15.63
N ASP A 237 11.91 0.23 16.67
CA ASP A 237 12.98 0.29 17.68
C ASP A 237 14.37 -0.12 17.12
N GLY A 238 14.59 0.10 15.82
CA GLY A 238 15.75 -0.37 15.07
C GLY A 238 15.70 -1.86 14.70
N SER A 239 14.85 -2.67 15.33
CA SER A 239 14.77 -4.12 15.04
C SER A 239 13.96 -4.47 13.78
N LEU A 240 13.06 -3.57 13.37
CA LEU A 240 12.23 -3.71 12.19
C LEU A 240 12.65 -2.66 11.17
N GLY A 241 13.42 -3.04 10.14
CA GLY A 241 13.78 -2.12 9.07
C GLY A 241 12.58 -1.80 8.15
N PRO A 242 12.57 -0.65 7.45
CA PRO A 242 11.52 -0.31 6.49
C PRO A 242 11.29 -1.38 5.41
N GLU A 243 12.36 -2.03 4.96
CA GLU A 243 12.33 -3.15 4.01
C GLU A 243 11.49 -4.32 4.54
N ARG A 244 11.68 -4.68 5.80
CA ARG A 244 10.97 -5.78 6.46
C ARG A 244 9.48 -5.48 6.61
N ILE A 245 9.13 -4.24 6.96
CA ILE A 245 7.73 -3.80 7.05
C ILE A 245 7.05 -3.82 5.67
N ALA A 246 7.73 -3.34 4.63
CA ALA A 246 7.23 -3.42 3.26
C ALA A 246 6.96 -4.88 2.85
N TYR A 247 7.87 -5.80 3.19
CA TYR A 247 7.73 -7.22 2.90
C TYR A 247 6.52 -7.83 3.60
N VAL A 248 6.39 -7.58 4.91
CA VAL A 248 5.25 -8.05 5.69
C VAL A 248 3.94 -7.49 5.13
N ALA A 249 3.90 -6.22 4.71
CA ALA A 249 2.71 -5.61 4.11
C ALA A 249 2.26 -6.32 2.84
N LEU A 250 3.21 -6.61 1.95
CA LEU A 250 2.94 -7.26 0.68
C LEU A 250 2.56 -8.72 0.86
N GLU A 251 3.23 -9.43 1.76
CA GLU A 251 2.92 -10.84 2.05
C GLU A 251 1.51 -10.98 2.66
N HIS A 252 1.09 -10.04 3.52
CA HIS A 252 -0.31 -9.98 4.01
C HIS A 252 -1.31 -9.77 2.87
N LEU A 253 -1.05 -8.82 1.96
CA LEU A 253 -1.89 -8.61 0.80
C LEU A 253 -1.96 -9.88 -0.05
N SER A 254 -0.82 -10.47 -0.43
CA SER A 254 -0.74 -11.67 -1.25
C SER A 254 -1.51 -12.86 -0.65
N ARG A 255 -1.35 -13.12 0.65
CA ARG A 255 -2.11 -14.18 1.34
C ARG A 255 -3.61 -13.91 1.34
N SER A 256 -4.03 -12.66 1.60
CA SER A 256 -5.44 -12.28 1.61
C SER A 256 -6.07 -12.33 0.21
N THR A 257 -5.33 -11.95 -0.83
CA THR A 257 -5.73 -12.06 -2.24
C THR A 257 -5.84 -13.52 -2.67
N LEU A 258 -4.90 -14.38 -2.28
CA LEU A 258 -4.99 -15.81 -2.54
C LEU A 258 -6.23 -16.43 -1.86
N ALA A 259 -6.55 -16.00 -0.64
CA ALA A 259 -7.74 -16.45 0.08
C ALA A 259 -9.05 -16.07 -0.64
N LEU A 260 -9.09 -14.97 -1.42
CA LEU A 260 -10.27 -14.61 -2.23
C LEU A 260 -10.61 -15.68 -3.28
N SER A 261 -9.61 -16.39 -3.80
CA SER A 261 -9.85 -17.50 -4.74
C SER A 261 -10.56 -18.70 -4.09
N GLN A 262 -10.50 -18.79 -2.75
CA GLN A 262 -11.07 -19.88 -1.96
C GLN A 262 -12.41 -19.49 -1.31
N SER A 263 -12.56 -18.22 -0.93
CA SER A 263 -13.75 -17.70 -0.24
C SER A 263 -14.00 -16.23 -0.58
N THR A 264 -15.21 -15.92 -1.02
CA THR A 264 -15.69 -14.57 -1.29
C THR A 264 -16.49 -13.99 -0.11
N GLU A 265 -16.30 -14.54 1.10
CA GLU A 265 -16.97 -14.05 2.29
C GLU A 265 -16.59 -12.59 2.59
N SER A 266 -17.56 -11.82 3.12
CA SER A 266 -17.38 -10.41 3.50
C SER A 266 -16.18 -10.18 4.43
N ALA A 267 -15.88 -11.15 5.30
CA ALA A 267 -14.73 -11.06 6.18
C ALA A 267 -13.39 -11.12 5.44
N THR A 268 -13.23 -12.01 4.45
CA THR A 268 -12.02 -12.08 3.61
C THR A 268 -11.82 -10.78 2.85
N LEU A 269 -12.89 -10.25 2.25
CA LEU A 269 -12.86 -8.95 1.55
C LEU A 269 -12.47 -7.80 2.48
N SER A 270 -12.95 -7.82 3.73
CA SER A 270 -12.59 -6.82 4.74
C SER A 270 -11.09 -6.83 5.06
N VAL A 271 -10.47 -8.02 5.15
CA VAL A 271 -9.03 -8.16 5.37
C VAL A 271 -8.22 -7.63 4.18
N VAL A 272 -8.63 -7.95 2.95
CA VAL A 272 -8.00 -7.41 1.74
C VAL A 272 -8.06 -5.88 1.74
N ARG A 273 -9.22 -5.32 2.08
CA ARG A 273 -9.40 -3.86 2.21
C ARG A 273 -8.43 -3.26 3.22
N MET A 274 -8.32 -3.83 4.41
CA MET A 274 -7.43 -3.36 5.47
C MET A 274 -5.96 -3.38 5.00
N ASN A 275 -5.52 -4.46 4.35
CA ASN A 275 -4.16 -4.57 3.83
C ASN A 275 -3.88 -3.53 2.73
N LEU A 276 -4.83 -3.29 1.83
CA LEU A 276 -4.72 -2.24 0.81
C LEU A 276 -4.63 -0.84 1.42
N HIS A 277 -5.40 -0.56 2.48
CA HIS A 277 -5.34 0.72 3.17
C HIS A 277 -4.00 0.90 3.89
N ILE A 278 -3.52 -0.11 4.63
CA ILE A 278 -2.19 -0.10 5.25
C ILE A 278 -1.10 0.18 4.20
N LEU A 279 -1.11 -0.51 3.06
CA LEU A 279 -0.17 -0.28 1.96
C LEU A 279 -0.25 1.16 1.42
N THR A 280 -1.45 1.70 1.29
CA THR A 280 -1.68 3.09 0.86
C THR A 280 -1.06 4.09 1.84
N CYS A 281 -1.18 3.86 3.15
CA CYS A 281 -0.54 4.70 4.16
C CYS A 281 0.99 4.53 4.22
N LEU A 282 1.48 3.32 3.93
CA LEU A 282 2.91 3.04 3.78
C LEU A 282 3.51 3.56 2.47
N HIS A 283 2.77 4.23 1.58
CA HIS A 283 3.37 4.84 0.39
C HIS A 283 4.27 6.06 0.71
N SER A 284 4.29 6.56 1.94
CA SER A 284 5.17 7.66 2.33
C SER A 284 6.65 7.24 2.40
N LYS A 285 7.58 8.20 2.31
CA LYS A 285 9.02 7.92 2.51
C LYS A 285 9.27 7.48 3.96
N PRO A 286 10.14 6.47 4.20
CA PRO A 286 11.03 5.77 3.26
C PRO A 286 10.45 4.47 2.67
N PHE A 287 9.21 4.10 3.01
CA PHE A 287 8.62 2.82 2.60
C PHE A 287 8.32 2.75 1.11
N HIS A 288 7.98 3.87 0.46
CA HIS A 288 7.75 3.97 -0.99
C HIS A 288 8.73 3.14 -1.83
N LEU A 289 10.03 3.37 -1.60
CA LEU A 289 11.10 2.75 -2.38
C LEU A 289 11.27 1.27 -2.05
N MET A 290 11.05 0.90 -0.78
CA MET A 290 11.06 -0.49 -0.33
C MET A 290 9.91 -1.28 -0.95
N LEU A 291 8.69 -0.71 -0.96
CA LEU A 291 7.52 -1.30 -1.58
C LEU A 291 7.74 -1.54 -3.07
N LEU A 292 8.25 -0.53 -3.80
CA LEU A 292 8.51 -0.71 -5.22
C LEU A 292 9.57 -1.79 -5.48
N SER A 293 10.66 -1.81 -4.69
CA SER A 293 11.73 -2.82 -4.84
C SER A 293 11.24 -4.27 -4.63
N GLN A 294 10.08 -4.43 -3.98
CA GLN A 294 9.45 -5.71 -3.70
C GLN A 294 8.21 -5.97 -4.60
N ASN A 295 8.10 -5.26 -5.72
CA ASN A 295 7.04 -5.42 -6.71
C ASN A 295 5.63 -5.16 -6.15
N SER A 296 5.48 -4.16 -5.29
CA SER A 296 4.17 -3.80 -4.71
C SER A 296 3.12 -3.46 -5.77
N VAL A 297 3.50 -2.76 -6.84
CA VAL A 297 2.63 -2.40 -7.96
C VAL A 297 2.02 -3.65 -8.61
N GLY A 298 2.82 -4.70 -8.81
CA GLY A 298 2.35 -5.97 -9.34
C GLY A 298 1.36 -6.66 -8.40
N ALA A 299 1.70 -6.77 -7.11
CA ALA A 299 0.83 -7.39 -6.10
C ALA A 299 -0.52 -6.66 -5.95
N VAL A 300 -0.52 -5.33 -5.98
CA VAL A 300 -1.74 -4.51 -5.91
C VAL A 300 -2.58 -4.64 -7.19
N THR A 301 -1.95 -4.75 -8.35
CA THR A 301 -2.66 -4.99 -9.62
C THR A 301 -3.24 -6.41 -9.67
N GLU A 302 -2.53 -7.40 -9.13
CA GLU A 302 -3.04 -8.77 -8.99
C GLU A 302 -4.25 -8.83 -8.04
N ALA A 303 -4.23 -8.05 -6.96
CA ALA A 303 -5.40 -7.89 -6.08
C ALA A 303 -6.60 -7.31 -6.84
N LEU A 304 -6.39 -6.30 -7.71
CA LEU A 304 -7.44 -5.76 -8.59
C LEU A 304 -8.03 -6.85 -9.50
N LEU A 305 -7.18 -7.62 -10.17
CA LEU A 305 -7.63 -8.70 -11.06
C LEU A 305 -8.40 -9.78 -10.31
N SER A 306 -7.97 -10.10 -9.08
CA SER A 306 -8.63 -11.10 -8.23
C SER A 306 -10.00 -10.62 -7.75
N LEU A 307 -10.08 -9.39 -7.22
CA LEU A 307 -11.33 -8.77 -6.77
C LEU A 307 -12.35 -8.65 -7.90
N THR A 308 -11.90 -8.24 -9.09
CA THR A 308 -12.77 -8.05 -10.26
C THR A 308 -13.15 -9.35 -10.95
N SER A 309 -12.56 -10.48 -10.54
CA SER A 309 -12.95 -11.82 -10.98
C SER A 309 -13.96 -12.48 -10.04
N VAL A 310 -14.24 -11.89 -8.88
CA VAL A 310 -15.32 -12.32 -7.99
C VAL A 310 -16.67 -12.14 -8.71
N PRO A 311 -17.62 -13.08 -8.62
CA PRO A 311 -18.96 -12.88 -9.16
C PRO A 311 -19.65 -11.67 -8.50
N PHE A 312 -20.37 -10.87 -9.29
CA PHE A 312 -21.07 -9.71 -8.75
C PHE A 312 -22.12 -10.10 -7.70
N ASP A 313 -22.00 -9.56 -6.50
CA ASP A 313 -22.95 -9.72 -5.39
C ASP A 313 -23.23 -8.35 -4.75
N PRO A 314 -24.50 -7.89 -4.73
CA PRO A 314 -24.90 -6.66 -4.06
C PRO A 314 -24.45 -6.56 -2.59
N ALA A 315 -24.36 -7.68 -1.86
CA ALA A 315 -23.97 -7.69 -0.45
C ALA A 315 -22.48 -7.36 -0.24
N THR A 316 -21.64 -7.60 -1.25
CA THR A 316 -20.18 -7.37 -1.18
C THR A 316 -19.72 -6.19 -2.03
N THR A 317 -20.62 -5.60 -2.84
CA THR A 317 -20.31 -4.53 -3.79
C THR A 317 -19.62 -3.35 -3.12
N ASP A 318 -20.13 -2.89 -1.97
CA ASP A 318 -19.55 -1.74 -1.28
C ASP A 318 -18.09 -2.00 -0.83
N ILE A 319 -17.78 -3.19 -0.32
CA ILE A 319 -16.41 -3.51 0.14
C ILE A 319 -15.47 -3.65 -1.05
N ILE A 320 -15.91 -4.29 -2.14
CA ILE A 320 -15.08 -4.46 -3.34
C ILE A 320 -14.81 -3.11 -4.01
N ALA A 321 -15.82 -2.22 -4.09
CA ALA A 321 -15.66 -0.86 -4.60
C ALA A 321 -14.64 -0.06 -3.78
N ASP A 322 -14.68 -0.18 -2.44
CA ASP A 322 -13.69 0.44 -1.54
C ASP A 322 -12.27 -0.08 -1.80
N CYS A 323 -12.11 -1.40 -1.95
CA CYS A 323 -10.82 -2.00 -2.33
C CYS A 323 -10.32 -1.46 -3.67
N ILE A 324 -11.18 -1.37 -4.70
CA ILE A 324 -10.83 -0.82 -6.01
C ILE A 324 -10.39 0.64 -5.88
N ALA A 325 -11.11 1.45 -5.10
CA ALA A 325 -10.74 2.85 -4.87
C ALA A 325 -9.37 2.98 -4.19
N LEU A 326 -9.07 2.14 -3.19
CA LEU A 326 -7.76 2.07 -2.53
C LEU A 326 -6.65 1.65 -3.50
N ILE A 327 -6.90 0.65 -4.35
CA ILE A 327 -5.96 0.22 -5.39
C ILE A 327 -5.68 1.36 -6.37
N CYS A 328 -6.73 2.01 -6.89
CA CYS A 328 -6.57 3.13 -7.81
C CYS A 328 -5.77 4.27 -7.15
N LYS A 329 -6.07 4.59 -5.89
CA LYS A 329 -5.33 5.59 -5.11
C LYS A 329 -3.85 5.20 -4.96
N TYR A 330 -3.56 3.95 -4.62
CA TYR A 330 -2.20 3.42 -4.47
C TYR A 330 -1.40 3.53 -5.77
N LEU A 331 -1.95 3.00 -6.87
CA LEU A 331 -1.30 3.02 -8.19
C LEU A 331 -1.09 4.44 -8.70
N ARG A 332 -2.05 5.32 -8.46
CA ARG A 332 -1.94 6.74 -8.80
C ARG A 332 -0.78 7.42 -8.08
N MET A 333 -0.60 7.15 -6.78
CA MET A 333 0.54 7.69 -6.03
C MET A 333 1.87 7.16 -6.59
N HIS A 334 1.95 5.88 -6.94
CA HIS A 334 3.15 5.31 -7.56
C HIS A 334 3.44 5.89 -8.95
N ILE A 335 2.43 6.09 -9.80
CA ILE A 335 2.60 6.71 -11.12
C ILE A 335 3.00 8.19 -10.96
N ALA A 336 2.44 8.89 -9.98
CA ALA A 336 2.82 10.26 -9.68
C ALA A 336 4.27 10.36 -9.19
N CYS A 337 4.74 9.41 -8.37
CA CYS A 337 6.10 9.40 -7.84
C CYS A 337 7.15 8.91 -8.84
N ASP A 338 6.93 7.74 -9.44
CA ASP A 338 7.92 7.01 -10.23
C ASP A 338 7.70 7.12 -11.75
N GLY A 339 6.62 7.78 -12.16
CA GLY A 339 6.31 8.06 -13.56
C GLY A 339 6.19 6.82 -14.43
N LEU A 340 7.01 6.79 -15.48
CA LEU A 340 6.99 5.78 -16.54
C LEU A 340 7.20 4.36 -16.00
N THR A 341 8.09 4.19 -15.02
CA THR A 341 8.44 2.88 -14.47
C THR A 341 7.21 2.23 -13.86
N SER A 342 6.63 2.82 -12.82
CA SER A 342 5.46 2.27 -12.12
C SER A 342 4.24 2.09 -13.03
N LEU A 343 4.06 2.95 -14.02
CA LEU A 343 3.02 2.77 -15.02
C LEU A 343 3.23 1.51 -15.86
N ASN A 344 4.43 1.33 -16.43
CA ASN A 344 4.75 0.13 -17.22
C ASN A 344 4.53 -1.15 -16.41
N TYR A 345 4.91 -1.15 -15.12
CA TYR A 345 4.65 -2.28 -14.22
C TYR A 345 3.18 -2.59 -14.06
N SER A 346 2.38 -1.56 -13.81
CA SER A 346 0.95 -1.70 -13.62
C SER A 346 0.31 -2.28 -14.89
N LEU A 347 0.66 -1.76 -16.06
CA LEU A 347 0.15 -2.22 -17.35
C LEU A 347 0.54 -3.67 -17.64
N GLU A 348 1.80 -4.05 -17.41
CA GLU A 348 2.25 -5.43 -17.57
C GLU A 348 1.56 -6.41 -16.64
N SER A 349 1.22 -5.95 -15.43
CA SER A 349 0.46 -6.72 -14.45
C SER A 349 -1.04 -6.76 -14.75
N GLY A 350 -1.48 -6.20 -15.88
CA GLY A 350 -2.87 -6.28 -16.34
C GLY A 350 -3.78 -5.15 -15.85
N LEU A 351 -3.22 -3.98 -15.50
CA LEU A 351 -4.00 -2.83 -15.00
C LEU A 351 -5.21 -2.50 -15.89
N LEU A 352 -5.03 -2.39 -17.22
CA LEU A 352 -6.13 -2.04 -18.12
C LEU A 352 -7.27 -3.05 -18.08
N VAL A 353 -6.96 -4.34 -18.07
CA VAL A 353 -7.97 -5.41 -17.94
C VAL A 353 -8.68 -5.31 -16.59
N GLY A 354 -7.92 -5.09 -15.51
CA GLY A 354 -8.47 -4.90 -14.16
C GLY A 354 -9.40 -3.70 -14.05
N LEU A 355 -9.02 -2.54 -14.61
CA LEU A 355 -9.85 -1.33 -14.58
C LEU A 355 -11.17 -1.53 -15.33
N VAL A 356 -11.13 -2.15 -16.51
CA VAL A 356 -12.37 -2.47 -17.24
C VAL A 356 -13.26 -3.41 -16.43
N LYS A 357 -12.68 -4.46 -15.84
CA LYS A 357 -13.43 -5.42 -15.02
C LYS A 357 -13.94 -4.84 -13.70
N ALA A 358 -13.31 -3.76 -13.21
CA ALA A 358 -13.74 -3.05 -12.01
C ALA A 358 -15.05 -2.27 -12.21
N HIS A 359 -15.38 -1.90 -13.44
CA HIS A 359 -16.51 -1.01 -13.72
C HIS A 359 -17.85 -1.44 -13.09
N PRO A 360 -18.32 -2.70 -13.17
CA PRO A 360 -19.60 -3.11 -12.57
C PRO A 360 -19.69 -2.86 -11.05
N TRP A 361 -18.55 -2.76 -10.38
CA TRP A 361 -18.47 -2.53 -8.93
C TRP A 361 -18.57 -1.05 -8.55
N LEU A 362 -18.28 -0.15 -9.49
CA LEU A 362 -18.17 1.29 -9.25
C LEU A 362 -19.52 2.03 -9.40
N GLY A 363 -20.60 1.46 -8.82
CA GLY A 363 -21.95 2.03 -8.93
C GLY A 363 -22.07 3.49 -8.48
N ALA A 364 -23.24 4.10 -8.69
CA ALA A 364 -23.48 5.56 -8.52
C ALA A 364 -23.13 6.16 -7.14
N LYS A 365 -22.94 5.32 -6.11
CA LYS A 365 -22.58 5.74 -4.75
C LYS A 365 -21.10 6.09 -4.59
N TRP A 366 -20.23 5.53 -5.42
CA TRP A 366 -18.78 5.64 -5.25
C TRP A 366 -18.22 6.79 -6.08
N SER A 367 -17.27 7.53 -5.50
CA SER A 367 -16.49 8.50 -6.28
C SER A 367 -15.71 7.72 -7.33
N LEU A 368 -16.06 7.95 -8.59
CA LEU A 368 -15.30 7.47 -9.73
C LEU A 368 -13.94 8.19 -9.84
N ASP A 369 -13.63 9.15 -8.97
CA ASP A 369 -12.51 10.06 -9.18
C ASP A 369 -11.16 9.34 -9.27
N PRO A 370 -10.75 8.43 -8.34
CA PRO A 370 -9.45 7.76 -8.47
C PRO A 370 -9.36 6.87 -9.71
N PHE A 371 -10.48 6.27 -10.10
CA PHE A 371 -10.59 5.42 -11.28
C PHE A 371 -10.50 6.23 -12.58
N VAL A 372 -11.31 7.29 -12.68
CA VAL A 372 -11.37 8.19 -13.83
C VAL A 372 -10.06 8.97 -13.94
N GLU A 373 -9.45 9.39 -12.83
CA GLU A 373 -8.15 10.06 -12.85
C GLU A 373 -7.08 9.13 -13.44
N LEU A 374 -7.06 7.85 -13.09
CA LEU A 374 -6.15 6.89 -13.74
C LEU A 374 -6.43 6.76 -15.23
N LEU A 375 -7.66 6.42 -15.62
CA LEU A 375 -8.01 6.11 -17.01
C LEU A 375 -8.00 7.33 -17.94
N ALA A 376 -8.48 8.47 -17.46
CA ALA A 376 -8.72 9.66 -18.26
C ALA A 376 -7.64 10.73 -18.08
N VAL A 377 -6.74 10.63 -17.09
CA VAL A 377 -5.68 11.64 -16.87
C VAL A 377 -4.30 11.01 -16.88
N HIS A 378 -4.04 10.01 -16.03
CA HIS A 378 -2.69 9.45 -15.90
C HIS A 378 -2.32 8.56 -17.09
N LEU A 379 -3.12 7.57 -17.47
CA LEU A 379 -2.79 6.69 -18.60
C LEU A 379 -2.57 7.44 -19.92
N PRO A 380 -3.47 8.34 -20.36
CA PRO A 380 -3.31 9.03 -21.64
C PRO A 380 -2.03 9.89 -21.70
N ARG A 381 -1.63 10.47 -20.56
CA ARG A 381 -0.44 11.32 -20.43
C ARG A 381 0.85 10.63 -20.86
N TYR A 382 0.94 9.32 -20.63
CA TYR A 382 2.14 8.53 -20.93
C TYR A 382 2.05 7.77 -22.27
N LEU A 383 0.98 7.95 -23.07
CA LEU A 383 0.86 7.34 -24.41
C LEU A 383 1.88 7.88 -25.43
N ILE A 384 2.71 8.85 -25.05
CA ILE A 384 3.83 9.32 -25.87
C ILE A 384 5.05 8.41 -25.80
N TYR A 385 5.09 7.48 -24.85
CA TYR A 385 6.24 6.58 -24.66
C TYR A 385 5.99 5.23 -25.31
N LEU A 386 6.98 4.75 -26.06
CA LEU A 386 6.89 3.51 -26.82
C LEU A 386 6.71 2.30 -25.89
N SER A 387 7.39 2.28 -24.74
CA SER A 387 7.26 1.22 -23.74
C SER A 387 5.82 1.06 -23.25
N VAL A 388 5.12 2.18 -23.03
CA VAL A 388 3.73 2.22 -22.57
C VAL A 388 2.81 1.74 -23.69
N LEU A 389 2.98 2.27 -24.90
CA LEU A 389 2.18 1.88 -26.05
C LEU A 389 2.26 0.38 -26.35
N ARG A 390 3.44 -0.24 -26.21
CA ARG A 390 3.57 -1.70 -26.34
C ARG A 390 2.65 -2.46 -25.39
N GLN A 391 2.57 -2.02 -24.13
CA GLN A 391 1.72 -2.66 -23.13
C GLN A 391 0.24 -2.34 -23.32
N VAL A 392 -0.06 -1.12 -23.79
CA VAL A 392 -1.42 -0.72 -24.13
C VAL A 392 -1.92 -1.52 -25.34
N ASP A 393 -1.16 -1.62 -26.42
CA ASP A 393 -1.49 -2.42 -27.61
C ASP A 393 -1.76 -3.89 -27.24
N LYS A 394 -0.88 -4.50 -26.45
CA LYS A 394 -1.06 -5.86 -25.92
C LYS A 394 -2.36 -5.97 -25.11
N SER A 395 -2.65 -4.99 -24.25
CA SER A 395 -3.85 -4.98 -23.41
C SER A 395 -5.13 -4.77 -24.21
N LEU A 396 -5.11 -3.90 -25.24
CA LEU A 396 -6.25 -3.68 -26.14
C LEU A 396 -6.58 -4.95 -26.93
N LYS A 397 -5.56 -5.64 -27.44
CA LYS A 397 -5.75 -6.96 -28.10
C LYS A 397 -6.33 -8.00 -27.13
N ALA A 398 -5.84 -8.07 -25.89
CA ALA A 398 -6.38 -8.96 -24.88
C ALA A 398 -7.85 -8.60 -24.52
N PHE A 399 -8.17 -7.31 -24.46
CA PHE A 399 -9.52 -6.82 -24.20
C PHE A 399 -10.51 -7.23 -25.29
N GLU A 400 -10.10 -7.22 -26.56
CA GLU A 400 -10.90 -7.73 -27.68
C GLU A 400 -11.11 -9.25 -27.60
N GLN A 401 -10.06 -10.00 -27.27
CA GLN A 401 -10.13 -11.47 -27.13
C GLN A 401 -11.05 -11.90 -25.97
N LEU A 402 -11.13 -11.11 -24.91
CA LEU A 402 -11.96 -11.37 -23.73
C LEU A 402 -13.39 -10.81 -23.85
N ASP A 403 -13.74 -10.17 -24.97
CA ASP A 403 -15.03 -9.53 -25.23
C ASP A 403 -15.49 -8.57 -24.11
N LEU A 404 -14.57 -7.76 -23.55
CA LEU A 404 -14.91 -6.91 -22.41
C LEU A 404 -15.61 -5.59 -22.78
N ARG A 405 -15.94 -5.38 -24.07
CA ARG A 405 -16.56 -4.14 -24.58
C ARG A 405 -17.90 -3.83 -23.93
N TYR A 406 -18.69 -4.84 -23.58
CA TYR A 406 -20.00 -4.65 -22.95
C TYR A 406 -19.90 -4.07 -21.52
N MET A 407 -18.74 -4.18 -20.87
CA MET A 407 -18.54 -3.77 -19.48
C MET A 407 -18.33 -2.26 -19.32
N LEU A 408 -18.19 -1.49 -20.40
CA LEU A 408 -17.75 -0.09 -20.35
C LEU A 408 -18.86 0.96 -20.17
N SER A 409 -20.12 0.59 -19.91
CA SER A 409 -21.28 1.48 -20.14
C SER A 409 -21.18 2.89 -19.52
N SER A 410 -20.72 3.05 -18.28
CA SER A 410 -20.62 4.37 -17.62
C SER A 410 -19.29 5.10 -17.87
N VAL A 411 -18.23 4.37 -18.25
CA VAL A 411 -16.90 4.91 -18.54
C VAL A 411 -16.58 4.95 -20.03
N GLN A 412 -17.57 4.65 -20.88
CA GLN A 412 -17.40 4.45 -22.31
C GLN A 412 -16.81 5.69 -22.99
N THR A 413 -17.21 6.88 -22.57
CA THR A 413 -16.69 8.14 -23.11
C THR A 413 -15.19 8.29 -22.85
N PHE A 414 -14.76 8.06 -21.61
CA PHE A 414 -13.35 8.13 -21.22
C PHE A 414 -12.52 7.04 -21.90
N TRP A 415 -13.05 5.81 -21.93
CA TRP A 415 -12.40 4.69 -22.60
C TRP A 415 -12.24 4.94 -24.10
N LYS A 416 -13.29 5.39 -24.81
CA LYS A 416 -13.21 5.68 -26.25
C LYS A 416 -12.21 6.79 -26.55
N ALA A 417 -12.12 7.81 -25.70
CA ALA A 417 -11.11 8.85 -25.84
C ALA A 417 -9.69 8.27 -25.68
N PHE A 418 -9.45 7.50 -24.62
CA PHE A 418 -8.19 6.81 -24.38
C PHE A 418 -7.81 5.85 -25.53
N GLU A 419 -8.74 4.99 -25.96
CA GLU A 419 -8.54 4.01 -27.04
C GLU A 419 -8.25 4.70 -28.37
N LYS A 420 -8.93 5.82 -28.66
CA LYS A 420 -8.68 6.63 -29.85
C LYS A 420 -7.26 7.19 -29.83
N ASP A 421 -6.85 7.85 -28.75
CA ASP A 421 -5.52 8.46 -28.63
C ASP A 421 -4.42 7.40 -28.69
N ALA A 422 -4.63 6.27 -27.99
CA ALA A 422 -3.72 5.13 -28.03
C ALA A 422 -3.53 4.60 -29.46
N ASN A 423 -4.63 4.39 -30.21
CA ASN A 423 -4.56 3.89 -31.58
C ASN A 423 -3.88 4.88 -32.55
N VAL A 424 -4.06 6.19 -32.37
CA VAL A 424 -3.33 7.20 -33.16
C VAL A 424 -1.83 7.04 -32.94
N HIS A 425 -1.38 6.93 -31.69
CA HIS A 425 0.05 6.80 -31.42
C HIS A 425 0.61 5.42 -31.75
N ILE A 426 -0.16 4.34 -31.58
CA ILE A 426 0.22 2.99 -32.03
C ILE A 426 0.47 2.99 -33.53
N ALA A 427 -0.33 3.69 -34.32
CA ALA A 427 -0.12 3.81 -35.77
C ALA A 427 1.14 4.60 -36.16
N LEU A 428 1.71 5.40 -35.26
CA LEU A 428 3.00 6.10 -35.45
C LEU A 428 4.21 5.21 -35.13
N ALA A 429 4.00 4.13 -34.37
CA ALA A 429 5.03 3.15 -34.08
C ALA A 429 5.11 2.14 -35.24
N THR A 430 6.32 1.81 -35.66
CA THR A 430 6.50 0.72 -36.62
C THR A 430 6.17 -0.61 -35.95
N GLU A 431 5.72 -1.59 -36.73
CA GLU A 431 5.47 -2.94 -36.22
C GLU A 431 6.73 -3.53 -35.56
N ALA A 432 7.91 -3.27 -36.14
CA ALA A 432 9.19 -3.64 -35.56
C ALA A 432 9.44 -2.95 -34.21
N GLU A 433 9.17 -1.65 -34.07
CA GLU A 433 9.30 -0.94 -32.80
C GLU A 433 8.36 -1.51 -31.73
N LEU A 434 7.12 -1.83 -32.08
CA LEU A 434 6.17 -2.44 -31.15
C LEU A 434 6.60 -3.87 -30.75
N ALA A 435 7.25 -4.61 -31.66
CA ALA A 435 7.76 -5.96 -31.40
C ALA A 435 9.16 -6.01 -30.73
N SER A 436 9.95 -4.93 -30.81
CA SER A 436 11.42 -4.92 -30.55
C SER A 436 11.87 -5.02 -29.09
N ALA A 437 10.99 -5.31 -28.15
CA ALA A 437 11.46 -5.73 -26.83
C ALA A 437 12.19 -7.07 -27.02
N THR A 438 13.50 -7.09 -26.74
CA THR A 438 14.35 -8.26 -26.96
C THR A 438 15.05 -8.65 -25.67
N CYS A 439 15.27 -9.96 -25.52
CA CYS A 439 16.00 -10.50 -24.38
C CYS A 439 17.44 -9.99 -24.40
N SER A 440 17.90 -9.42 -23.28
CA SER A 440 19.25 -8.86 -23.10
C SER A 440 20.40 -9.86 -23.31
N ASN A 441 20.12 -11.16 -23.45
CA ASN A 441 21.12 -12.20 -23.72
C ASN A 441 21.03 -12.76 -25.16
N CYS A 442 19.83 -13.11 -25.63
CA CYS A 442 19.68 -13.91 -26.86
C CYS A 442 18.78 -13.26 -27.94
N ASN A 443 18.33 -12.02 -27.73
CA ASN A 443 17.48 -11.24 -28.63
C ASN A 443 16.09 -11.83 -28.95
N LYS A 444 15.67 -12.92 -28.29
CA LYS A 444 14.30 -13.45 -28.41
C LYS A 444 13.29 -12.56 -27.69
N ALA A 445 12.01 -12.70 -28.01
CA ALA A 445 10.93 -12.04 -27.28
C ALA A 445 11.05 -12.35 -25.76
N PRO A 446 11.11 -11.33 -24.89
CA PRO A 446 11.21 -11.52 -23.47
C PRO A 446 9.89 -12.00 -22.89
N THR A 447 9.97 -12.76 -21.80
CA THR A 447 8.82 -13.30 -21.07
C THR A 447 8.74 -12.74 -19.65
N PHE A 448 9.85 -12.23 -19.11
CA PHE A 448 9.90 -11.53 -17.83
C PHE A 448 11.03 -10.51 -17.84
N ARG A 449 11.14 -9.76 -16.75
CA ARG A 449 12.12 -8.71 -16.54
C ARG A 449 12.83 -8.89 -15.20
N CYS A 450 13.99 -8.24 -15.03
CA CYS A 450 14.66 -8.22 -13.74
C CYS A 450 13.75 -7.59 -12.70
N SER A 451 13.43 -8.31 -11.62
CA SER A 451 12.57 -7.82 -10.53
C SER A 451 13.24 -6.76 -9.64
N SER A 452 14.53 -6.51 -9.80
CA SER A 452 15.30 -5.57 -8.97
C SER A 452 15.53 -4.23 -9.68
N CYS A 453 16.16 -4.24 -10.87
CA CYS A 453 16.40 -3.00 -11.62
C CYS A 453 15.24 -2.60 -12.52
N LEU A 454 14.31 -3.53 -12.73
CA LEU A 454 13.09 -3.27 -13.45
C LEU A 454 13.24 -2.92 -14.95
N GLU A 455 14.45 -3.06 -15.51
CA GLU A 455 14.82 -2.62 -16.85
C GLU A 455 15.24 -3.76 -17.79
N ALA A 456 16.10 -4.68 -17.32
CA ALA A 456 16.60 -5.76 -18.16
C ALA A 456 15.51 -6.81 -18.46
N LEU A 457 15.38 -7.20 -19.73
CA LEU A 457 14.36 -8.11 -20.22
C LEU A 457 14.95 -9.49 -20.55
N TYR A 458 14.25 -10.56 -20.16
CA TYR A 458 14.73 -11.92 -20.32
C TYR A 458 13.62 -12.84 -20.85
N CYS A 459 13.98 -13.76 -21.75
CA CYS A 459 13.06 -14.79 -22.23
C CYS A 459 13.08 -16.08 -21.39
N SER A 460 14.06 -16.22 -20.47
CA SER A 460 14.23 -17.40 -19.61
C SER A 460 15.15 -17.09 -18.44
N LYS A 461 15.00 -17.81 -17.32
CA LYS A 461 15.90 -17.71 -16.16
C LYS A 461 17.35 -18.04 -16.54
N ALA A 462 17.54 -18.97 -17.48
CA ALA A 462 18.85 -19.31 -18.04
C ALA A 462 19.51 -18.10 -18.72
N CYS A 463 18.74 -17.31 -19.50
CA CYS A 463 19.26 -16.09 -20.11
C CYS A 463 19.63 -15.02 -19.08
N GLN A 464 18.86 -14.88 -18.00
CA GLN A 464 19.21 -13.98 -16.90
C GLN A 464 20.53 -14.41 -16.23
N ILE A 465 20.67 -15.69 -15.90
CA ILE A 465 21.88 -16.23 -15.26
C ILE A 465 23.11 -16.04 -16.16
N ALA A 466 22.96 -16.27 -17.48
CA ALA A 466 24.06 -16.16 -18.44
C ALA A 466 24.71 -14.77 -18.48
N VAL A 467 23.94 -13.70 -18.26
CA VAL A 467 24.44 -12.31 -18.23
C VAL A 467 24.42 -11.71 -16.82
N TRP A 468 24.15 -12.50 -15.78
CA TRP A 468 23.99 -11.98 -14.42
C TRP A 468 25.24 -11.28 -13.91
N ASN A 469 26.43 -11.81 -14.20
CA ASN A 469 27.69 -11.23 -13.75
C ASN A 469 27.96 -9.84 -14.33
N THR A 470 27.49 -9.54 -15.55
CA THR A 470 27.60 -8.20 -16.15
C THR A 470 26.42 -7.32 -15.75
N HIS A 471 25.24 -7.91 -15.58
CA HIS A 471 24.03 -7.20 -15.20
C HIS A 471 24.00 -6.75 -13.74
N ILE A 472 24.57 -7.51 -12.80
CA ILE A 472 24.46 -7.20 -11.36
C ILE A 472 25.00 -5.81 -11.01
N THR A 473 26.07 -5.37 -11.68
CA THR A 473 26.66 -4.04 -11.47
C THR A 473 25.70 -2.94 -11.90
N THR A 474 25.10 -3.05 -13.09
CA THR A 474 24.12 -2.05 -13.56
C THR A 474 22.84 -2.15 -12.74
N CYS A 475 22.37 -3.37 -12.45
CA CYS A 475 21.20 -3.64 -11.62
C CYS A 475 21.30 -2.94 -10.27
N ASN A 476 22.42 -3.13 -9.55
CA ASN A 476 22.65 -2.50 -8.26
C ASN A 476 22.76 -0.98 -8.38
N ALA A 477 23.36 -0.45 -9.45
CA ALA A 477 23.44 0.99 -9.68
C ALA A 477 22.05 1.60 -9.88
N HIS A 478 21.20 0.97 -10.70
CA HIS A 478 19.80 1.39 -10.90
C HIS A 478 18.99 1.30 -9.60
N THR A 479 19.09 0.19 -8.87
CA THR A 479 18.42 0.03 -7.58
C THR A 479 18.91 1.08 -6.58
N THR A 480 20.21 1.34 -6.50
CA THR A 480 20.77 2.36 -5.58
C THR A 480 20.32 3.77 -5.96
N ALA A 481 20.34 4.12 -7.25
CA ALA A 481 19.82 5.38 -7.75
C ALA A 481 18.34 5.54 -7.34
N PHE A 482 17.55 4.49 -7.57
CA PHE A 482 16.14 4.45 -7.20
C PHE A 482 15.94 4.63 -5.69
N LEU A 483 16.70 3.91 -4.86
CA LEU A 483 16.68 4.03 -3.39
C LEU A 483 17.09 5.41 -2.88
N ASN A 484 17.88 6.15 -3.66
CA ASN A 484 18.26 7.53 -3.37
C ASN A 484 17.23 8.55 -3.93
N GLY A 485 16.10 8.09 -4.47
CA GLY A 485 15.09 8.94 -5.08
C GLY A 485 15.50 9.54 -6.43
N VAL A 486 16.51 8.97 -7.08
CA VAL A 486 16.92 9.33 -8.43
C VAL A 486 16.12 8.47 -9.40
N THR A 487 15.23 9.11 -10.16
CA THR A 487 14.52 8.47 -11.27
C THR A 487 15.51 8.10 -12.38
N PRO A 488 15.46 6.88 -12.93
CA PRO A 488 16.26 6.53 -14.09
C PRO A 488 16.00 7.47 -15.26
N ASP A 489 17.03 7.75 -16.07
CA ASP A 489 16.82 8.42 -17.35
C ASP A 489 15.84 7.63 -18.22
N LEU A 490 15.06 8.34 -19.03
CA LEU A 490 14.18 7.70 -20.01
C LEU A 490 14.99 6.92 -21.04
N PRO A 491 14.54 5.72 -21.47
CA PRO A 491 15.19 5.00 -22.54
C PRO A 491 15.24 5.85 -23.82
N ASP A 492 16.37 5.83 -24.54
CA ASP A 492 16.52 6.59 -25.79
C ASP A 492 15.40 6.28 -26.80
N SER A 493 14.95 5.02 -26.86
CA SER A 493 13.84 4.63 -27.74
C SER A 493 12.53 5.33 -27.37
N ASP A 494 12.26 5.53 -26.07
CA ASP A 494 11.08 6.24 -25.61
C ASP A 494 11.18 7.73 -25.89
N ILE A 495 12.36 8.33 -25.72
CA ILE A 495 12.61 9.74 -26.07
C ILE A 495 12.40 9.96 -27.57
N GLN A 496 13.06 9.16 -28.42
CA GLN A 496 12.95 9.31 -29.88
C GLN A 496 11.53 9.12 -30.38
N PHE A 497 10.78 8.19 -29.79
CA PHE A 497 9.39 7.97 -30.12
C PHE A 497 8.50 9.11 -29.61
N ALA A 498 8.67 9.59 -28.38
CA ALA A 498 7.95 10.74 -27.84
C ALA A 498 8.18 12.01 -28.68
N LEU A 499 9.39 12.22 -29.17
CA LEU A 499 9.69 13.30 -30.12
C LEU A 499 8.94 13.14 -31.45
N ARG A 500 8.77 11.91 -31.94
CA ARG A 500 7.97 11.63 -33.15
C ARG A 500 6.48 11.95 -32.91
N VAL A 501 5.94 11.57 -31.75
CA VAL A 501 4.58 11.91 -31.33
C VAL A 501 4.42 13.43 -31.24
N ALA A 502 5.36 14.12 -30.59
CA ALA A 502 5.36 15.59 -30.52
C ALA A 502 5.32 16.24 -31.90
N ARG A 503 6.13 15.77 -32.87
CA ARG A 503 6.07 16.27 -34.26
C ARG A 503 4.70 16.06 -34.89
N HIS A 504 4.11 14.87 -34.71
CA HIS A 504 2.78 14.58 -35.23
C HIS A 504 1.73 15.53 -34.65
N ASP A 505 1.71 15.71 -33.33
CA ASP A 505 0.75 16.56 -32.66
C ASP A 505 0.95 18.04 -33.02
N PHE A 506 2.19 18.48 -33.22
CA PHE A 506 2.48 19.82 -33.74
C PHE A 506 1.88 20.03 -35.13
N GLU A 507 1.97 19.05 -36.03
CA GLU A 507 1.33 19.13 -37.35
C GLU A 507 -0.19 19.21 -37.23
N GLN A 508 -0.81 18.47 -36.31
CA GLN A 508 -2.26 18.55 -36.05
C GLN A 508 -2.69 19.93 -35.53
N HIS A 509 -1.87 20.56 -34.68
CA HIS A 509 -2.17 21.85 -34.05
C HIS A 509 -1.61 23.06 -34.82
N LYS A 510 -0.91 22.82 -35.93
CA LYS A 510 -0.18 23.82 -36.70
C LYS A 510 -1.00 25.03 -37.10
N ALA A 511 -2.22 24.83 -37.58
CA ALA A 511 -3.12 25.93 -37.94
C ALA A 511 -3.45 26.83 -36.74
N GLN A 512 -3.72 26.23 -35.57
CA GLN A 512 -4.01 26.95 -34.33
C GLN A 512 -2.78 27.70 -33.81
N ILE A 513 -1.60 27.07 -33.85
CA ILE A 513 -0.33 27.69 -33.44
C ILE A 513 -0.02 28.89 -34.32
N CYS A 514 -0.09 28.73 -35.64
CA CYS A 514 0.14 29.82 -36.59
C CYS A 514 -0.87 30.96 -36.41
N ALA A 515 -2.14 30.67 -36.10
CA ALA A 515 -3.12 31.71 -35.80
C ALA A 515 -2.76 32.49 -34.52
N LYS A 516 -2.35 31.78 -33.45
CA LYS A 516 -1.93 32.40 -32.19
C LYS A 516 -0.66 33.24 -32.33
N TRP A 517 0.34 32.79 -33.10
CA TRP A 517 1.55 33.56 -33.38
C TRP A 517 1.28 34.83 -34.20
N ARG A 518 0.39 34.75 -35.20
CA ARG A 518 -0.03 35.95 -35.93
C ARG A 518 -0.73 36.95 -35.01
N ALA A 519 -1.54 36.45 -34.07
CA ALA A 519 -2.25 37.29 -33.11
C ALA A 519 -1.34 37.91 -32.04
N SER A 520 -0.20 37.28 -31.68
CA SER A 520 0.70 37.81 -30.65
C SER A 520 1.49 39.03 -31.11
N GLY A 521 1.76 39.14 -32.42
CA GLY A 521 2.40 40.31 -33.05
C GLY A 521 3.80 40.67 -32.51
N THR A 522 4.41 39.79 -31.72
CA THR A 522 5.66 40.05 -30.98
C THR A 522 6.55 38.81 -30.95
N LEU A 523 7.85 39.04 -31.03
CA LEU A 523 8.90 38.02 -30.83
C LEU A 523 9.29 37.91 -29.34
N PRO A 524 9.80 36.74 -28.88
CA PRO A 524 10.04 35.51 -29.63
C PRO A 524 8.77 34.66 -29.85
N LEU A 525 8.68 34.01 -31.01
CA LEU A 525 7.66 33.02 -31.35
C LEU A 525 8.00 31.66 -30.77
N ARG A 526 7.40 31.35 -29.62
CA ARG A 526 7.54 30.03 -29.01
C ARG A 526 6.21 29.31 -29.01
N ALA A 527 6.24 28.02 -29.33
CA ALA A 527 5.09 27.13 -29.17
C ALA A 527 5.52 25.82 -28.54
N GLY A 528 4.73 25.30 -27.62
CA GLY A 528 5.03 24.06 -26.96
C GLY A 528 3.81 23.18 -26.78
N ILE A 529 4.01 21.87 -26.76
CA ILE A 529 3.00 20.91 -26.31
C ILE A 529 3.45 20.39 -24.94
N ASP A 530 2.58 20.59 -23.95
CA ASP A 530 2.82 20.15 -22.59
C ASP A 530 2.11 18.82 -22.34
N TYR A 531 2.89 17.72 -22.34
CA TYR A 531 2.44 16.37 -22.02
C TYR A 531 2.50 16.08 -20.52
N SER A 532 2.88 17.04 -19.65
CA SER A 532 2.77 16.86 -18.20
C SER A 532 1.33 16.99 -17.69
N VAL A 533 0.42 17.46 -18.54
CA VAL A 533 -1.02 17.62 -18.28
C VAL A 533 -1.84 16.83 -19.30
N PHE A 534 -3.05 16.41 -18.91
CA PHE A 534 -3.99 15.80 -19.85
C PHE A 534 -5.39 16.41 -19.68
N PRO A 535 -6.10 16.77 -20.79
CA PRO A 535 -5.61 16.80 -22.17
C PRO A 535 -4.35 17.66 -22.33
N HIS A 536 -3.46 17.28 -23.25
CA HIS A 536 -2.20 18.02 -23.44
C HIS A 536 -2.50 19.45 -23.88
N THR A 537 -1.72 20.42 -23.38
CA THR A 537 -1.98 21.84 -23.66
C THR A 537 -0.99 22.38 -24.68
N THR A 538 -1.51 23.09 -25.68
CA THR A 538 -0.67 23.84 -26.63
C THR A 538 -0.44 25.26 -26.11
N ARG A 539 0.79 25.53 -25.69
CA ARG A 539 1.24 26.84 -25.19
C ARG A 539 1.85 27.65 -26.32
N VAL A 540 1.54 28.93 -26.41
CA VAL A 540 2.05 29.83 -27.46
C VAL A 540 2.37 31.19 -26.85
N GLY A 541 3.57 31.74 -27.12
CA GLY A 541 3.95 33.09 -26.69
C GLY A 541 4.70 33.14 -25.35
N ILE A 542 4.28 34.03 -24.43
CA ILE A 542 5.00 34.39 -23.18
C ILE A 542 4.88 33.30 -22.09
N ASP A 543 3.90 32.40 -22.18
CA ASP A 543 3.64 31.32 -21.20
C ASP A 543 4.65 30.15 -21.29
N VAL A 544 5.87 30.44 -21.72
CA VAL A 544 6.95 29.47 -21.90
C VAL A 544 7.63 29.24 -20.55
N PRO A 545 7.88 27.98 -20.16
CA PRO A 545 8.65 27.66 -18.96
C PRO A 545 9.96 28.46 -18.87
N PRO A 546 10.34 28.98 -17.68
CA PRO A 546 11.57 29.74 -17.51
C PRO A 546 12.83 29.02 -18.01
N ALA A 547 12.89 27.69 -17.85
CA ALA A 547 13.98 26.84 -18.33
C ALA A 547 14.18 26.94 -19.86
N VAL A 548 13.08 26.88 -20.63
CA VAL A 548 13.10 27.06 -22.09
C VAL A 548 13.44 28.51 -22.45
N SER A 549 13.02 29.47 -21.61
CA SER A 549 13.30 30.88 -21.85
C SER A 549 14.76 31.27 -21.71
N ALA A 550 15.51 30.57 -20.86
CA ALA A 550 16.91 30.88 -20.58
C ALA A 550 17.90 30.36 -21.63
N GLN A 551 17.53 29.37 -22.46
CA GLN A 551 18.47 28.59 -23.27
C GLN A 551 18.68 29.03 -24.73
N GLY A 552 18.18 30.19 -25.18
CA GLY A 552 18.46 30.61 -26.55
C GLY A 552 18.09 32.04 -26.89
N ALA A 553 18.92 32.65 -27.75
CA ALA A 553 18.70 33.93 -28.41
C ALA A 553 17.81 33.81 -29.66
N SER A 554 17.28 32.62 -29.96
CA SER A 554 16.46 32.41 -31.15
C SER A 554 15.08 33.05 -30.99
N ASN A 555 14.65 33.71 -32.06
CA ASN A 555 13.35 34.38 -32.09
C ASN A 555 12.21 33.41 -32.37
N ALA A 556 12.50 32.15 -32.68
CA ALA A 556 11.49 31.14 -32.94
C ALA A 556 11.93 29.75 -32.51
N ALA A 557 11.11 29.07 -31.71
CA ALA A 557 11.38 27.71 -31.27
C ALA A 557 10.08 26.94 -31.00
N ILE A 558 10.13 25.63 -31.19
CA ILE A 558 9.11 24.73 -30.68
C ILE A 558 9.68 23.85 -29.57
N TYR A 559 8.86 23.48 -28.57
CA TYR A 559 9.31 22.63 -27.48
C TYR A 559 8.26 21.60 -27.05
N ALA A 560 8.71 20.51 -26.45
CA ALA A 560 7.84 19.52 -25.83
C ALA A 560 8.23 19.36 -24.36
N VAL A 561 7.22 19.20 -23.49
CA VAL A 561 7.40 18.94 -22.06
C VAL A 561 6.95 17.52 -21.77
N PHE A 562 7.87 16.68 -21.29
CA PHE A 562 7.61 15.25 -21.07
C PHE A 562 7.45 14.92 -19.57
N PRO A 563 6.45 14.10 -19.18
CA PRO A 563 6.21 13.75 -17.78
C PRO A 563 7.24 12.74 -17.24
N GLN A 564 7.78 12.99 -16.05
CA GLN A 564 8.75 12.11 -15.37
C GLN A 564 8.41 11.79 -13.89
N GLY A 565 7.12 11.62 -13.57
CA GLY A 565 6.71 11.37 -12.18
C GLY A 565 6.98 12.59 -11.30
N THR A 566 7.69 12.40 -10.18
CA THR A 566 8.09 13.49 -9.25
C THR A 566 9.33 14.26 -9.68
N ALA A 567 10.06 13.80 -10.70
CA ALA A 567 11.16 14.56 -11.26
C ALA A 567 10.64 15.79 -12.01
N GLU A 568 11.51 16.80 -12.14
CA GLU A 568 11.21 17.95 -13.00
C GLU A 568 10.91 17.45 -14.42
N ALA A 569 9.91 18.04 -15.06
CA ALA A 569 9.55 17.65 -16.41
C ALA A 569 10.73 17.89 -17.36
N GLU A 570 10.93 16.98 -18.31
CA GLU A 570 12.00 17.17 -19.30
C GLU A 570 11.55 18.06 -20.44
N TYR A 571 12.44 18.97 -20.83
CA TYR A 571 12.22 19.90 -21.92
C TYR A 571 13.04 19.47 -23.14
N TYR A 572 12.38 19.41 -24.28
CA TYR A 572 13.02 19.19 -25.57
C TYR A 572 12.69 20.37 -26.47
N MET A 573 13.69 20.96 -27.10
CA MET A 573 13.51 22.15 -27.94
C MET A 573 14.10 21.91 -29.33
N CYS A 574 13.36 22.35 -30.35
CA CYS A 574 13.83 22.44 -31.71
C CYS A 574 13.92 23.93 -32.07
N ASP A 575 15.15 24.40 -32.28
CA ASP A 575 15.40 25.75 -32.79
C ASP A 575 15.00 25.80 -34.27
N LEU A 576 14.25 26.84 -34.64
CA LEU A 576 13.81 27.08 -36.01
C LEU A 576 14.81 27.95 -36.79
N GLY A 577 15.94 28.33 -36.17
CA GLY A 577 17.07 28.97 -36.86
C GLY A 577 16.85 30.43 -37.24
N LEU A 578 15.78 31.07 -36.74
CA LEU A 578 15.54 32.50 -36.99
C LEU A 578 16.36 33.37 -36.03
N THR A 579 17.50 33.83 -36.53
CA THR A 579 18.22 34.98 -35.98
C THR A 579 17.62 36.28 -36.53
N ARG A 580 17.36 37.29 -35.68
CA ARG A 580 16.86 38.59 -36.15
C ARG A 580 17.87 39.19 -37.12
N GLU A 581 17.56 39.22 -38.41
CA GLU A 581 18.30 40.07 -39.32
C GLU A 581 17.92 41.53 -39.03
N ALA A 582 18.93 42.41 -38.99
CA ALA A 582 18.69 43.82 -38.73
C ALA A 582 17.81 44.42 -39.85
N GLY A 583 16.61 44.87 -39.49
CA GLY A 583 15.68 45.53 -40.42
C GLY A 583 14.43 44.73 -40.80
N VAL A 584 14.31 43.46 -40.40
CA VAL A 584 13.08 42.68 -40.61
C VAL A 584 12.06 43.03 -39.52
N SER A 585 10.83 43.37 -39.92
CA SER A 585 9.75 43.64 -38.97
C SER A 585 9.28 42.36 -38.27
N ASP A 586 8.69 42.49 -37.07
CA ASP A 586 8.19 41.33 -36.34
C ASP A 586 7.10 40.60 -37.15
N GLU A 587 6.24 41.30 -37.90
CA GLU A 587 5.23 40.69 -38.77
C GLU A 587 5.84 39.85 -39.91
N GLU A 588 6.88 40.36 -40.59
CA GLU A 588 7.58 39.63 -41.64
C GLU A 588 8.29 38.39 -41.08
N ALA A 589 8.95 38.53 -39.92
CA ALA A 589 9.58 37.40 -39.24
C ALA A 589 8.55 36.33 -38.89
N ILE A 590 7.39 36.72 -38.35
CA ILE A 590 6.27 35.81 -38.02
C ILE A 590 5.77 35.09 -39.28
N ALA A 591 5.57 35.81 -40.39
CA ALA A 591 5.13 35.21 -41.65
C ALA A 591 6.14 34.18 -42.18
N MET A 592 7.45 34.47 -42.09
CA MET A 592 8.51 33.54 -42.48
C MET A 592 8.50 32.26 -41.64
N VAL A 593 8.37 32.37 -40.31
CA VAL A 593 8.32 31.19 -39.41
C VAL A 593 7.11 30.33 -39.74
N VAL A 594 5.94 30.97 -39.91
CA VAL A 594 4.69 30.29 -40.24
C VAL A 594 4.80 29.57 -41.58
N GLN A 595 5.40 30.19 -42.59
CA GLN A 595 5.65 29.57 -43.89
C GLN A 595 6.64 28.40 -43.78
N MET A 596 7.70 28.53 -42.97
CA MET A 596 8.70 27.49 -42.79
C MET A 596 8.12 26.25 -42.11
N ILE A 597 7.36 26.43 -41.02
CA ILE A 597 6.63 25.32 -40.39
C ILE A 597 5.62 24.74 -41.38
N SER A 598 4.97 25.57 -42.20
CA SER A 598 4.03 25.12 -43.24
C SER A 598 4.65 24.25 -44.32
N ALA A 599 5.89 24.54 -44.71
CA ALA A 599 6.54 23.96 -45.89
C ALA A 599 7.48 22.78 -45.60
N GLN A 600 7.96 22.63 -44.37
CA GLN A 600 8.99 21.63 -44.03
C GLN A 600 8.58 20.73 -42.87
N PRO A 601 9.05 19.47 -42.85
CA PRO A 601 8.91 18.63 -41.68
C PRO A 601 9.66 19.23 -40.49
N VAL A 602 9.09 19.10 -39.30
CA VAL A 602 9.66 19.60 -38.04
C VAL A 602 11.10 19.09 -37.83
N PRO A 603 12.09 19.96 -37.54
CA PRO A 603 13.49 19.56 -37.36
C PRO A 603 13.75 18.68 -36.11
N ALA A 604 15.03 18.36 -35.88
CA ALA A 604 15.47 17.57 -34.72
C ALA A 604 15.36 18.37 -33.41
N PHE A 605 14.74 17.75 -32.39
CA PHE A 605 14.73 18.28 -31.03
C PHE A 605 16.04 17.97 -30.32
N CYS A 606 16.47 18.88 -29.45
CA CYS A 606 17.59 18.74 -28.53
C CYS A 606 17.08 18.81 -27.08
N ARG A 607 17.67 18.02 -26.17
CA ARG A 607 17.36 18.08 -24.73
C ARG A 607 17.83 19.43 -24.16
N VAL A 608 16.93 20.12 -23.48
CA VAL A 608 17.18 21.37 -22.74
C VAL A 608 17.58 20.98 -21.32
N LYS A 609 18.82 21.29 -20.92
CA LYS A 609 19.35 20.96 -19.59
C LYS A 609 18.88 21.90 -18.50
#